data_AF-T5A8W4-F1
#
_entry.id   AF-T5A8W4-F1
#
_cell.length_a   1.000
_cell.length_b   1.000
_cell.length_c   1.000
_cell.angle_alpha   90.00
_cell.angle_beta   90.00
_cell.angle_gamma   90.00
#
_symmetry.space_group_name_H-M   'P 1'
#
loop_
_entity.id
_entity.type
_entity.pdbx_description
1 polymer ?
#
loop_
_entity_poly.entity_id
_entity_poly.type
_entity_poly.pdbx_seq_one_letter_code
_entity_poly.pdbx_strand_id
1 'polypeptide(L)' 'MTLKVEKVLHHEKSQYQDVLIFKSTHHGTVLVLDNVIQCTERDEFSYQEMITHLPPRHRPRPRQRHPVHRAR' A
#
# COMPACT_ATOMS: atom_id res chain seq x y z
N MET A 1 -16.16 10.53 -0.23
CA MET A 1 -15.42 10.22 -1.48
C MET A 1 -15.82 8.81 -1.89
N THR A 2 -16.43 8.63 -3.07
CA THR A 2 -16.98 7.34 -3.52
C THR A 2 -16.24 6.88 -4.77
N LEU A 3 -15.66 5.68 -4.73
CA LEU A 3 -15.04 5.06 -5.90
C LEU A 3 -16.08 4.24 -6.66
N LYS A 4 -16.25 4.54 -7.95
CA LYS A 4 -17.11 3.72 -8.82
C LYS A 4 -16.34 2.48 -9.24
N VAL A 5 -16.87 1.31 -8.87
CA VAL A 5 -16.34 0.00 -9.24
C VAL A 5 -16.74 -0.29 -10.68
N GLU A 6 -15.76 -0.56 -11.53
CA GLU A 6 -15.96 -1.02 -12.90
C GLU A 6 -16.01 -2.55 -12.96
N LYS A 7 -15.02 -3.19 -12.33
CA LYS A 7 -14.87 -4.65 -12.32
C LYS A 7 -14.12 -5.11 -11.08
N VAL A 8 -14.61 -6.14 -10.39
CA VAL A 8 -13.84 -6.83 -9.36
C VAL A 8 -12.83 -7.75 -10.02
N LEU A 9 -11.55 -7.64 -9.65
CA LEU A 9 -10.45 -8.41 -10.22
C LEU A 9 -10.12 -9.62 -9.33
N HIS A 10 -10.10 -9.42 -8.02
CA HIS A 10 -9.80 -10.46 -7.04
C HIS A 10 -10.52 -10.17 -5.73
N HIS A 11 -11.05 -11.19 -5.08
CA HIS A 11 -11.60 -11.08 -3.73
C HIS A 11 -11.27 -12.35 -2.97
N GLU A 12 -10.56 -12.22 -1.86
CA GLU A 12 -10.09 -13.34 -1.06
C GLU A 12 -10.01 -12.96 0.41
N LYS A 13 -10.51 -13.84 1.28
CA LYS A 13 -10.31 -13.70 2.72
C LYS A 13 -9.10 -14.52 3.16
N SER A 14 -8.02 -13.83 3.51
CA SER A 14 -6.82 -14.47 4.05
C SER A 14 -6.98 -14.76 5.55
N GLN A 15 -6.00 -15.45 6.13
CA GLN A 15 -5.95 -15.68 7.59
C GLN A 15 -5.88 -14.37 8.39
N TYR A 16 -5.33 -13.30 7.80
CA TYR A 16 -5.04 -12.05 8.51
C TYR A 16 -6.02 -10.92 8.17
N GLN A 17 -6.52 -10.90 6.94
CA GLN A 17 -7.28 -9.77 6.38
C GLN A 17 -8.11 -10.17 5.16
N ASP A 18 -9.18 -9.44 4.91
CA ASP A 18 -9.97 -9.50 3.67
C ASP A 18 -9.29 -8.67 2.57
N VAL A 19 -8.92 -9.31 1.47
CA VAL A 19 -8.21 -8.73 0.34
C VAL A 19 -9.19 -8.56 -0.82
N LEU A 20 -9.46 -7.31 -1.19
CA LEU A 20 -10.28 -6.97 -2.34
C LEU A 20 -9.47 -6.11 -3.32
N ILE A 21 -9.42 -6.57 -4.57
CA ILE A 21 -8.81 -5.84 -5.68
C ILE A 21 -9.89 -5.59 -6.71
N PHE A 22 -10.13 -4.32 -7.04
CA PHE A 22 -11.07 -3.95 -8.08
C PHE A 22 -10.53 -2.84 -8.96
N LYS A 23 -11.02 -2.79 -10.19
CA LYS A 23 -10.75 -1.71 -11.13
C LYS A 23 -11.79 -0.61 -10.95
N SER A 24 -11.33 0.62 -10.74
CA SER A 24 -12.15 1.82 -10.70
C SER A 24 -12.05 2.59 -12.02
N THR A 25 -13.15 3.23 -12.41
CA THR A 25 -13.25 4.01 -13.66
C THR A 25 -12.30 5.21 -13.74
N HIS A 26 -11.95 5.82 -12.61
CA HIS A 26 -11.14 7.05 -12.57
C HIS A 26 -9.78 6.92 -11.85
N HIS A 27 -9.57 5.82 -11.13
CA HIS A 27 -8.42 5.62 -10.23
C HIS A 27 -7.60 4.36 -10.55
N GLY A 28 -7.91 3.66 -11.65
CA GLY A 28 -7.20 2.45 -12.04
C GLY A 28 -7.50 1.28 -11.10
N THR A 29 -6.53 0.39 -10.91
CA THR A 29 -6.62 -0.70 -9.94
C THR A 29 -6.53 -0.17 -8.50
N VAL A 30 -7.44 -0.64 -7.66
CA VAL A 30 -7.56 -0.25 -6.25
C VAL A 30 -7.39 -1.49 -5.39
N LEU A 31 -6.47 -1.39 -4.42
CA LEU A 31 -6.27 -2.40 -3.37
C LEU A 31 -7.01 -1.98 -2.11
N VAL A 32 -7.87 -2.86 -1.62
CA VAL A 32 -8.61 -2.72 -0.37
C VAL A 32 -8.25 -3.87 0.55
N LEU A 33 -7.91 -3.54 1.79
CA LEU A 33 -7.68 -4.49 2.87
C LEU A 33 -8.66 -4.17 4.01
N ASP A 34 -9.44 -5.15 4.45
CA ASP A 34 -10.44 -5.00 5.53
C ASP A 34 -11.37 -3.80 5.35
N ASN A 35 -11.87 -3.60 4.12
CA ASN A 35 -12.71 -2.46 3.70
C ASN A 35 -12.02 -1.07 3.73
N VAL A 36 -10.70 -1.01 3.94
CA VAL A 36 -9.90 0.22 3.87
C VAL A 36 -9.09 0.27 2.57
N ILE A 37 -9.20 1.38 1.85
CA ILE A 37 -8.40 1.62 0.63
C ILE A 37 -6.94 1.83 1.04
N GLN A 38 -6.05 0.97 0.53
CA GLN A 38 -4.62 1.04 0.81
C GLN A 38 -3.90 1.87 -0.26
N CYS A 39 -4.11 1.51 -1.53
CA CYS A 39 -3.46 2.15 -2.66
C CYS A 39 -4.40 2.19 -3.87
N THR A 40 -4.25 3.23 -4.68
CA THR A 40 -4.79 3.34 -6.04
C THR A 40 -3.61 3.53 -6.99
N GLU A 41 -3.68 2.97 -8.20
CA GLU A 41 -2.62 3.19 -9.22
C GLU A 41 -2.38 4.69 -9.50
N ARG A 42 -3.41 5.52 -9.32
CA ARG A 42 -3.31 6.96 -9.57
C ARG A 42 -2.54 7.71 -8.48
N ASP A 43 -2.71 7.34 -7.21
CA ASP A 43 -2.21 8.12 -6.07
C ASP A 43 -1.03 7.46 -5.34
N GLU A 44 -0.68 6.22 -5.71
CA GLU A 44 0.42 5.43 -5.15
C GLU A 44 1.74 6.20 -5.07
N PHE A 45 2.07 6.96 -6.12
CA PHE A 45 3.29 7.76 -6.21
C PHE A 45 3.49 8.71 -5.03
N SER A 46 2.43 9.42 -4.64
CA SER A 46 2.53 10.45 -3.58
C SER A 46 2.85 9.83 -2.23
N TYR A 47 2.25 8.67 -1.93
CA TYR A 47 2.53 7.96 -0.68
C TYR A 47 3.91 7.30 -0.69
N GLN A 48 4.28 6.64 -1.79
CA GLN A 48 5.56 5.95 -1.92
C GLN A 48 6.75 6.91 -1.86
N GLU A 49 6.68 8.06 -2.54
CA GLU A 49 7.74 9.06 -2.47
C GLU A 49 7.87 9.64 -1.07
N MET A 50 6.75 9.91 -0.41
CA MET A 50 6.73 10.47 0.94
C MET A 50 7.40 9.52 1.94
N ILE A 51 6.96 8.26 2.00
CA ILE A 51 7.49 7.29 2.96
C ILE A 51 8.95 6.92 2.65
N THR A 52 9.34 6.96 1.38
CA THR A 52 10.70 6.59 0.97
C THR A 52 11.69 7.74 1.15
N HIS A 53 11.29 8.98 0.85
CA HIS A 53 12.23 10.10 0.76
C HIS A 53 12.25 11.01 1.99
N LEU A 54 11.19 11.11 2.80
CA LEU A 54 11.25 11.86 4.06
C LEU A 54 12.24 11.26 5.07
N PRO A 55 12.21 9.94 5.37
CA PRO A 55 13.07 9.40 6.43
C PRO A 55 14.58 9.49 6.15
N PRO A 56 15.08 9.21 4.92
CA PRO A 56 16.48 9.38 4.58
C PRO A 56 16.92 10.84 4.48
N ARG A 57 16.05 11.77 4.05
CA ARG A 57 16.43 13.20 3.94
C ARG A 57 16.87 13.80 5.27
N HIS A 58 16.30 13.34 6.39
CA HIS A 58 16.68 13.81 7.72
C HIS A 58 17.94 13.12 8.29
N ARG A 59 18.53 12.16 7.58
CA ARG A 59 19.74 11.44 8.03
C ARG A 59 20.81 11.37 6.93
N PRO A 60 22.02 11.92 7.14
CA PRO A 60 23.03 12.06 6.08
C PRO A 60 23.63 10.74 5.54
N ARG A 61 23.29 9.57 6.11
CA ARG A 61 23.62 8.24 5.57
C ARG A 61 22.50 7.23 5.84
N PRO A 62 21.79 6.71 4.83
CA PRO A 62 20.93 5.55 5.00
C PRO A 62 21.81 4.32 5.22
N ARG A 63 22.02 3.95 6.48
CA ARG A 63 22.68 2.69 6.85
C ARG A 63 21.59 1.61 6.95
N GLN A 64 21.75 0.50 6.22
CA GLN A 64 20.99 -0.72 6.52
C GLN A 64 21.30 -1.11 7.96
N ARG A 65 20.30 -0.99 8.85
CA ARG A 65 20.36 -1.73 10.11
C ARG A 65 19.99 -3.16 9.76
N HIS A 66 20.99 -4.03 9.65
CA HIS A 66 20.76 -5.47 9.67
C HIS A 66 19.83 -5.81 10.85
N PRO A 67 18.86 -6.73 10.70
CA PRO A 67 18.14 -7.25 11.85
C PRO A 67 19.17 -8.01 12.69
N VAL A 68 19.55 -7.41 13.83
CA VAL A 68 20.33 -8.11 14.84
C VAL A 68 19.44 -9.25 15.33
N HIS A 69 19.84 -10.47 15.01
CA HIS A 69 19.44 -11.66 15.76
C HIS A 69 19.54 -11.38 17.26
N ARG A 70 18.41 -11.12 17.90
CA ARG A 70 18.19 -11.16 19.35
C ARG A 70 16.70 -11.42 19.54
N ALA A 71 16.25 -12.40 20.30
CA ALA A 71 16.88 -13.50 20.98
C ALA A 71 15.74 -14.41 21.43
N ARG A 72 15.94 -15.73 21.32
CA ARG A 72 15.12 -16.82 21.90
C ARG A 72 13.73 -17.04 21.32
#